data_AF-G9ZN37-F1
#
_entry.id   AF-G9ZN37-F1
#
_cell.length_a   1.000
_cell.length_b   1.000
_cell.length_c   1.000
_cell.angle_alpha   90.00
_cell.angle_beta   90.00
_cell.angle_gamma   90.00
#
_symmetry.space_group_name_H-M   'P 1'
#
loop_
_entity.id
_entity.type
_entity.pdbx_description
1 polymer ?
#
loop_
_entity_poly.entity_id
_entity_poly.type
_entity_poly.pdbx_seq_one_letter_code
_entity_poly.pdbx_strand_id
1 'polypeptide(L)'
;MEESQLKKLATIFAGTILALPIFAAIPVSTANAAKTKTYHFSILTSDFYDKGRVYHTKDHAVTVYRAAIGADTPSIDFTARGKLKAATTYYVTQYVKAKSNATKKNRAFLYVKNHGWVQSTKLVKGAFQQAD
;
A
#
# COMPACT_ATOMS: atom_id res chain seq x y z
N MET A 1 -36.65 -2.13 -16.39
CA MET A 1 -35.57 -1.28 -16.94
C MET A 1 -34.28 -1.99 -16.65
N GLU A 2 -33.87 -2.81 -17.60
CA GLU A 2 -32.62 -3.57 -17.60
C GLU A 2 -31.71 -2.95 -18.68
N GLU A 3 -30.45 -3.37 -18.64
CA GLU A 3 -29.29 -3.05 -19.48
C GLU A 3 -28.35 -1.94 -18.96
N SER A 4 -27.16 -2.29 -18.47
CA SER A 4 -26.06 -3.11 -19.01
C SER A 4 -24.97 -2.21 -19.60
N GLN A 5 -23.77 -2.49 -19.11
CA GLN A 5 -22.51 -1.85 -19.43
C GLN A 5 -22.18 -2.00 -20.91
N LEU A 6 -21.81 -0.90 -21.58
CA LEU A 6 -20.94 -1.01 -22.75
C LEU A 6 -19.87 0.09 -22.78
N LYS A 7 -18.65 -0.36 -22.48
CA LYS A 7 -17.37 0.12 -22.98
C LYS A 7 -17.52 0.86 -24.32
N LYS A 8 -17.17 2.14 -24.34
CA LYS A 8 -16.92 2.84 -25.62
C LYS A 8 -15.50 2.52 -26.07
N LEU A 9 -15.44 1.65 -27.07
CA LEU A 9 -14.26 1.23 -27.80
C LEU A 9 -13.84 2.31 -28.81
N ALA A 10 -12.52 2.46 -28.91
CA ALA A 10 -11.73 2.64 -30.13
C ALA A 10 -12.18 3.70 -31.16
N THR A 11 -11.48 4.83 -31.16
CA THR A 11 -11.25 5.63 -32.38
C THR A 11 -9.78 5.47 -32.75
N ILE A 12 -9.52 4.65 -33.75
CA ILE A 12 -8.20 4.43 -34.36
C ILE A 12 -8.12 5.36 -35.58
N PHE A 13 -7.32 6.42 -35.51
CA PHE A 13 -6.87 7.12 -36.73
C PHE A 13 -5.58 6.47 -37.20
N ALA A 14 -5.71 5.60 -38.20
CA ALA A 14 -4.58 5.08 -38.97
C ALA A 14 -4.06 6.20 -39.89
N GLY A 15 -3.01 6.90 -39.45
CA GLY A 15 -2.20 7.76 -40.29
C GLY A 15 -0.91 7.02 -40.66
N THR A 16 -0.79 6.58 -41.90
CA THR A 16 0.41 5.95 -42.44
C THR A 16 1.39 7.04 -42.89
N ILE A 17 2.56 7.14 -42.27
CA ILE A 17 3.74 7.75 -42.90
C ILE A 17 4.97 6.93 -42.53
N LEU A 18 5.47 6.16 -43.50
CA LEU A 18 6.67 5.34 -43.39
C LEU A 18 7.87 6.19 -43.81
N ALA A 19 8.55 6.81 -42.83
CA ALA A 19 9.88 7.36 -43.01
C ALA A 19 10.77 6.80 -41.89
N LEU A 20 11.66 5.85 -42.24
CA LEU A 20 12.67 5.34 -41.32
C LEU A 20 13.90 6.24 -41.36
N PRO A 21 14.27 6.90 -40.26
CA PRO A 21 15.66 7.17 -39.98
C PRO A 21 16.22 6.02 -39.13
N ILE A 22 17.29 5.39 -39.62
CA ILE A 22 18.06 4.38 -38.90
C ILE A 22 18.77 5.09 -37.73
N PHE A 23 18.11 5.16 -36.58
CA PHE A 23 18.75 5.48 -35.31
C PHE A 23 18.69 4.25 -34.43
N ALA A 24 19.84 3.89 -33.87
CA ALA A 24 20.06 2.74 -33.02
C ALA A 24 18.90 2.51 -32.04
N ALA A 25 18.25 1.36 -32.15
CA ALA A 25 17.21 0.92 -31.25
C ALA A 25 17.82 0.63 -29.86
N ILE A 26 17.97 1.67 -29.05
CA ILE A 26 17.99 1.50 -27.59
C ILE A 26 16.59 1.00 -27.23
N PRO A 27 16.42 -0.17 -26.60
CA PRO A 27 15.11 -0.55 -26.09
C PRO A 27 14.72 0.49 -25.04
N VAL A 28 13.87 1.44 -25.43
CA VAL A 28 13.08 2.21 -24.47
C VAL A 28 12.11 1.23 -23.87
N SER A 29 12.55 0.58 -22.80
CA SER A 29 11.69 -0.19 -21.91
C SER A 29 10.59 0.76 -21.46
N THR A 30 9.45 0.76 -22.14
CA THR A 30 8.20 1.33 -21.63
C THR A 30 7.80 0.45 -20.46
N ALA A 31 8.47 0.67 -19.33
CA ALA A 31 8.05 0.15 -18.05
C ALA A 31 6.70 0.79 -17.79
N ASN A 32 5.63 0.06 -18.14
CA ASN A 32 4.30 0.30 -17.64
C ASN A 32 4.39 0.13 -16.12
N ALA A 33 4.79 1.19 -15.42
CA ALA A 33 4.73 1.25 -13.98
C ALA A 33 3.25 1.11 -13.61
N ALA A 34 2.85 -0.08 -13.21
CA ALA A 34 1.52 -0.33 -12.69
C ALA A 34 1.27 0.73 -11.60
N LYS A 35 0.21 1.55 -11.77
CA LYS A 35 -0.11 2.60 -10.81
C LYS A 35 -0.42 1.95 -9.47
N THR A 36 0.54 1.97 -8.55
CA THR A 36 0.35 1.45 -7.20
C THR A 36 -0.71 2.27 -6.51
N LYS A 37 -1.78 1.60 -6.04
CA LYS A 37 -2.90 2.29 -5.37
C LYS A 37 -2.39 2.93 -4.08
N THR A 38 -2.66 4.22 -3.95
CA THR A 38 -2.45 5.00 -2.72
C THR A 38 -3.80 5.21 -2.03
N TYR A 39 -3.80 5.06 -0.71
CA TYR A 39 -4.98 5.22 0.12
C TYR A 39 -4.80 6.42 1.04
N HIS A 40 -5.71 7.38 0.93
CA HIS A 40 -5.67 8.63 1.68
C HIS A 40 -6.44 8.52 2.99
N PHE A 41 -5.84 8.97 4.08
CA PHE A 41 -6.45 9.00 5.41
C PHE A 41 -6.18 10.33 6.11
N SER A 42 -7.10 10.72 6.99
CA SER A 42 -6.90 11.78 7.99
C SER A 42 -6.49 11.16 9.33
N ILE A 43 -5.36 11.59 9.87
CA ILE A 43 -4.85 11.14 11.17
C ILE A 43 -5.80 11.63 12.27
N LEU A 44 -6.21 10.72 13.15
CA LEU A 44 -7.00 11.03 14.34
C LEU A 44 -6.13 11.00 15.60
N THR A 45 -5.23 10.03 15.68
CA THR A 45 -4.33 9.84 16.81
C THR A 45 -3.06 9.15 16.33
N SER A 46 -1.93 9.50 16.93
CA SER A 46 -0.64 8.86 16.69
C SER A 46 0.08 8.66 18.01
N ASP A 47 0.70 7.50 18.19
CA ASP A 47 1.49 7.16 19.37
C ASP A 47 2.84 6.59 18.94
N PHE A 48 3.88 6.96 19.68
CA PHE A 48 5.23 6.43 19.53
C PHE A 48 5.55 5.61 20.77
N TYR A 49 6.17 4.45 20.58
CA TYR A 49 6.53 3.56 21.67
C TYR A 49 8.03 3.68 21.97
N ASP A 50 8.37 4.04 23.21
CA ASP A 50 9.77 4.12 23.67
C ASP A 50 10.48 2.77 23.56
N LYS A 51 9.73 1.69 23.82
CA LYS A 51 10.19 0.30 23.66
C LYS A 51 9.35 -0.39 22.59
N GLY A 52 10.02 -1.03 21.63
CA GLY A 52 9.37 -1.79 20.58
C GLY A 52 8.45 -2.85 21.16
N ARG A 53 7.16 -2.80 20.79
CA ARG A 53 6.17 -3.79 21.20
C ARG A 53 6.24 -5.01 20.30
N VAL A 54 6.13 -6.19 20.87
CA VAL A 54 6.20 -7.45 20.12
C VAL A 54 4.83 -7.78 19.53
N TYR A 55 4.81 -8.04 18.23
CA TYR A 55 3.64 -8.50 17.49
C TYR A 55 4.06 -9.63 16.55
N HIS A 56 3.13 -10.48 16.14
CA HIS A 56 3.36 -11.47 15.09
C HIS A 56 2.28 -11.41 14.02
N THR A 57 2.66 -11.88 12.83
CA THR A 57 1.72 -12.17 11.75
C THR A 57 1.07 -13.53 11.99
N LYS A 58 -0.19 -13.69 11.59
CA LYS A 58 -0.86 -14.99 11.51
C LYS A 58 -0.26 -15.86 10.38
N ASP A 59 -0.93 -16.93 10.01
CA ASP A 59 -0.53 -17.92 8.98
C ASP A 59 -0.58 -17.40 7.53
N HIS A 60 -0.67 -16.09 7.34
CA HIS A 60 -0.72 -15.47 6.02
C HIS A 60 0.21 -14.25 5.95
N ALA A 61 0.80 -14.04 4.77
CA ALA A 61 1.61 -12.88 4.50
C ALA A 61 0.77 -11.60 4.59
N VAL A 62 1.29 -10.58 5.29
CA VAL A 62 0.55 -9.34 5.57
C VAL A 62 1.09 -8.18 4.74
N THR A 63 0.23 -7.48 4.00
CA THR A 63 0.63 -6.33 3.19
C THR A 63 1.25 -5.21 4.02
N VAL A 64 2.39 -4.72 3.56
CA VAL A 64 3.13 -3.58 4.11
C VAL A 64 2.91 -2.36 3.25
N TYR A 65 2.69 -1.23 3.90
CA TYR A 65 2.48 0.07 3.30
C TYR A 65 3.62 1.02 3.65
N ARG A 66 4.04 1.83 2.68
CA ARG A 66 4.80 3.05 2.90
C ARG A 66 3.82 4.16 3.24
N ALA A 67 4.17 5.00 4.21
CA ALA A 67 3.40 6.19 4.56
C ALA A 67 4.09 7.44 4.03
N ALA A 68 3.31 8.40 3.54
CA ALA A 68 3.70 9.79 3.39
C ALA A 68 2.77 10.64 4.27
N ILE A 69 3.33 11.44 5.16
CA ILE A 69 2.56 12.30 6.08
C ILE A 69 2.54 13.71 5.46
N GLY A 70 1.38 14.36 5.50
CA GLY A 70 1.23 15.74 5.04
C GLY A 70 2.07 16.67 5.93
N ALA A 71 2.74 17.65 5.32
CA ALA A 71 3.58 18.60 6.07
C ALA A 71 2.73 19.51 6.99
N ASP A 72 1.62 20.01 6.45
CA ASP A 72 0.79 21.04 7.11
C ASP A 72 -0.58 20.53 7.56
N THR A 73 -0.90 19.28 7.25
CA THR A 73 -2.20 18.67 7.54
C THR A 73 -2.06 17.35 8.26
N PRO A 74 -2.98 17.01 9.19
CA PRO A 74 -3.01 15.69 9.83
C PRO A 74 -3.54 14.64 8.84
N SER A 75 -2.77 14.35 7.80
CA SER A 75 -3.09 13.42 6.73
C SER A 75 -1.95 12.43 6.52
N ILE A 76 -2.30 11.20 6.15
CA ILE A 76 -1.36 10.13 5.88
C ILE A 76 -1.82 9.32 4.67
N ASP A 77 -0.88 9.12 3.75
CA ASP A 77 -1.09 8.39 2.51
C ASP A 77 -0.36 7.06 2.56
N PHE A 78 -1.11 5.96 2.47
CA PHE A 78 -0.56 4.62 2.47
C PHE A 78 -0.46 4.06 1.05
N THR A 79 0.74 3.70 0.64
CA THR A 79 1.01 3.07 -0.66
C THR A 79 1.58 1.68 -0.43
N ALA A 80 0.99 0.64 -1.05
CA ALA A 80 1.47 -0.72 -0.88
C ALA A 80 2.91 -0.87 -1.39
N ARG A 81 3.80 -1.49 -0.60
CA ARG A 81 5.23 -1.66 -0.93
C ARG A 81 5.66 -3.12 -0.98
N GLY A 82 5.03 -3.99 -0.19
CA GLY A 82 5.44 -5.39 -0.08
C GLY A 82 4.58 -6.17 0.91
N LYS A 83 5.14 -7.25 1.45
CA LYS A 83 4.47 -8.11 2.43
C LYS A 83 5.44 -8.55 3.54
N LEU A 84 4.92 -8.70 4.76
CA LEU A 84 5.58 -9.43 5.84
C LEU A 84 5.41 -10.92 5.63
N LYS A 85 6.38 -11.70 6.11
CA LYS A 85 6.30 -13.17 6.14
C LYS A 85 5.20 -13.58 7.11
N ALA A 86 4.58 -14.73 6.85
CA ALA A 86 3.63 -15.35 7.76
C ALA A 86 4.35 -15.90 9.01
N ALA A 87 3.60 -16.15 10.09
CA ALA A 87 4.09 -16.79 11.32
C ALA A 87 5.41 -16.22 11.87
N THR A 88 5.66 -14.92 11.67
CA THR A 88 6.91 -14.27 12.06
C THR A 88 6.66 -13.20 13.11
N THR A 89 7.54 -13.13 14.10
CA THR A 89 7.52 -12.10 15.16
C THR A 89 8.27 -10.85 14.71
N TYR A 90 7.69 -9.68 15.00
CA TYR A 90 8.17 -8.37 14.61
C TYR A 90 8.05 -7.37 15.76
N TYR A 91 8.87 -6.32 15.70
CA TYR A 91 8.81 -5.20 16.64
C TYR A 91 8.08 -4.02 16.02
N VAL A 92 7.09 -3.52 16.75
CA VAL A 92 6.29 -2.35 16.39
C VAL A 92 6.73 -1.16 17.25
N THR A 93 7.01 -0.02 16.62
CA THR A 93 7.48 1.18 17.35
C THR A 93 6.52 2.36 17.25
N GLN A 94 5.53 2.31 16.37
CA GLN A 94 4.55 3.39 16.22
C GLN A 94 3.15 2.85 15.97
N TYR A 95 2.16 3.66 16.30
CA TYR A 95 0.75 3.40 16.06
C TYR A 95 0.08 4.66 15.51
N VAL A 96 -0.83 4.48 14.56
CA VAL A 96 -1.67 5.55 14.02
C VAL A 96 -3.09 5.05 13.89
N LYS A 97 -4.04 5.80 14.44
CA LYS A 97 -5.46 5.69 14.13
C LYS A 97 -5.83 6.78 13.13
N ALA A 98 -6.41 6.40 12.00
CA ALA A 98 -6.75 7.32 10.94
C ALA A 98 -8.12 7.01 10.32
N LYS A 99 -8.82 8.04 9.86
CA LYS A 99 -10.11 7.93 9.16
C LYS A 99 -9.86 7.85 7.66
N SER A 100 -10.39 6.84 7.00
CA SER A 100 -10.28 6.67 5.55
C SER A 100 -11.04 7.78 4.82
N ASN A 101 -10.41 8.44 3.86
CA ASN A 101 -11.09 9.47 3.07
C ASN A 101 -12.11 8.86 2.11
N ALA A 102 -11.83 7.65 1.60
CA ALA A 102 -12.71 6.92 0.70
C ALA A 102 -13.91 6.29 1.42
N THR A 103 -13.66 5.54 2.50
CA THR A 103 -14.72 4.76 3.17
C THR A 103 -15.31 5.44 4.41
N LYS A 104 -14.70 6.54 4.85
CA LYS A 104 -15.04 7.27 6.10
C LYS A 104 -14.96 6.42 7.37
N LYS A 105 -14.42 5.20 7.30
CA LYS A 105 -14.22 4.30 8.45
C LYS A 105 -12.86 4.54 9.10
N ASN A 106 -12.82 4.34 10.41
CA ASN A 106 -11.60 4.41 11.19
C ASN A 106 -10.80 3.12 11.00
N ARG A 107 -9.48 3.26 10.82
CA ARG A 107 -8.52 2.17 10.70
C ARG A 107 -7.34 2.47 11.62
N ALA A 108 -6.76 1.40 12.15
CA ALA A 108 -5.56 1.47 12.96
C ALA A 108 -4.41 0.80 12.20
N PHE A 109 -3.24 1.43 12.26
CA PHE A 109 -2.02 0.98 11.62
C PHE A 109 -0.89 0.94 12.65
N LEU A 110 -0.01 -0.04 12.49
CA LEU A 110 1.16 -0.28 13.33
C LEU A 110 2.40 -0.20 12.44
N TYR A 111 3.42 0.55 12.85
CA TYR A 111 4.69 0.61 12.14
C TYR A 111 5.61 -0.50 12.62
N VAL A 112 5.92 -1.43 11.72
CA VAL A 112 6.88 -2.51 11.94
C VAL A 112 8.29 -2.00 11.61
N LYS A 113 9.19 -2.07 12.60
CA LYS A 113 10.57 -1.59 12.52
C LYS A 113 11.26 -2.16 11.27
N ASN A 114 11.88 -1.29 10.48
CA ASN A 114 12.60 -1.60 9.23
C ASN A 114 11.75 -2.21 8.09
N HIS A 115 10.42 -2.27 8.21
CA HIS A 115 9.56 -2.83 7.18
C HIS A 115 8.55 -1.81 6.63
N GLY A 116 7.75 -1.20 7.51
CA GLY A 116 6.72 -0.24 7.14
C GLY A 116 5.43 -0.39 7.96
N TRP A 117 4.35 0.21 7.47
CA TRP A 117 3.06 0.24 8.14
C TRP A 117 2.18 -0.95 7.77
N VAL A 118 1.46 -1.47 8.75
CA VAL A 118 0.57 -2.63 8.60
C VAL A 118 -0.75 -2.35 9.31
N GLN A 119 -1.87 -2.85 8.78
CA GLN A 119 -3.15 -2.76 9.49
C GLN A 119 -3.10 -3.53 10.82
N SER A 120 -3.47 -2.86 11.91
CA SER A 120 -3.41 -3.43 13.26
C SER A 120 -4.18 -4.76 13.38
N THR A 121 -5.34 -4.86 12.72
CA THR A 121 -6.18 -6.08 12.70
C THR A 121 -5.54 -7.29 12.03
N LYS A 122 -4.41 -7.11 11.33
CA LYS A 122 -3.65 -8.18 10.68
C LYS A 122 -2.46 -8.68 11.51
N LEU A 123 -2.19 -8.03 12.64
CA LEU A 123 -1.16 -8.43 13.58
C LEU A 123 -1.81 -8.88 14.89
N VAL A 124 -1.14 -9.80 15.58
CA VAL A 124 -1.52 -10.26 16.91
C VAL A 124 -0.46 -9.80 17.89
N LYS A 125 -0.88 -9.27 19.04
CA LYS A 125 0.04 -8.78 20.07
C LYS A 125 0.70 -9.97 20.77
N GLY A 126 2.01 -9.88 21.02
CA GLY A 126 2.81 -10.95 21.62
C GLY A 126 3.72 -11.66 20.62
N ALA A 127 4.63 -12.49 21.12
CA ALA A 127 5.48 -13.34 20.30
C ALA A 127 4.65 -14.48 19.68
N PHE A 128 5.02 -14.91 18.48
CA PHE A 128 4.45 -16.12 17.89
C PHE A 128 4.88 -17.33 18.73
N GLN A 129 3.91 -18.15 19.11
CA GLN A 129 4.15 -19.46 19.73
C GLN A 129 3.44 -20.50 18.87
N GLN A 130 4.22 -21.44 18.34
CA GLN A 130 3.66 -22.60 17.67
C GLN A 130 3.08 -23.52 18.75
N ALA A 131 1.83 -23.94 18.60
CA ALA A 131 1.30 -25.02 19.43
C ALA A 131 1.99 -26.31 18.98
N ASP A 132 2.56 -27.03 19.94
CA ASP A 132 3.24 -28.33 19.75
C ASP A 132 2.24 -29.42 19.32
#